data_AF-A0A7W2IVV4-F1
#
_entry.id   AF-A0A7W2IVV4-F1
#
_cell.length_a   1.000
_cell.length_b   1.000
_cell.length_c   1.000
_cell.angle_alpha   90.00
_cell.angle_beta   90.00
_cell.angle_gamma   90.00
#
_symmetry.space_group_name_H-M   'P 1'
#
loop_
_entity.id
_entity.type
_entity.pdbx_description
1 polymer ?
#
loop_
_entity_poly.entity_id
_entity_poly.type
_entity_poly.pdbx_seq_one_letter_code
_entity_poly.pdbx_strand_id
1 'polypeptide(L)'
;GKTTLAVNLAVAGLRAGQSVALIDTDPQGSLGRWFMTRLERLEGVPDMEFSTASAWGVGYEVGKLSKACDLVIIDTPPKVDSDLKPALRAA
;
A
#
# COMPACT_ATOMS: atom_id res chain seq x y z
N GLY A 1 -13.04 -7.85 -2.06
CA GLY A 1 -11.90 -8.09 -2.99
C GLY A 1 -11.02 -6.87 -3.24
N LYS A 2 -11.01 -5.85 -2.38
CA LYS A 2 -10.20 -4.65 -2.58
C LYS A 2 -8.70 -4.92 -2.39
N THR A 3 -8.32 -5.58 -1.30
CA THR A 3 -6.94 -6.04 -1.08
C THR A 3 -6.45 -6.93 -2.23
N THR A 4 -7.31 -7.83 -2.73
CA THR A 4 -7.00 -8.67 -3.90
C THR A 4 -6.69 -7.83 -5.14
N LEU A 5 -7.46 -6.79 -5.41
CA LEU A 5 -7.18 -5.88 -6.52
C LEU A 5 -5.89 -5.10 -6.29
N ALA A 6 -5.68 -4.59 -5.08
CA ALA A 6 -4.48 -3.83 -4.69
C ALA A 6 -3.19 -4.64 -4.92
N VAL A 7 -3.14 -5.89 -4.47
CA VAL A 7 -1.95 -6.75 -4.67
C VAL A 7 -1.69 -7.07 -6.13
N ASN A 8 -2.74 -7.30 -6.93
CA ASN A 8 -2.58 -7.58 -8.35
C ASN A 8 -2.10 -6.35 -9.12
N LEU A 9 -2.59 -5.16 -8.78
CA LEU A 9 -2.12 -3.90 -9.36
C LEU A 9 -0.66 -3.62 -8.98
N ALA A 10 -0.27 -3.85 -7.73
CA ALA A 10 1.11 -3.69 -7.28
C ALA A 10 2.07 -4.58 -8.06
N VAL A 11 1.73 -5.87 -8.21
CA VAL A 11 2.54 -6.83 -8.98
C VAL A 11 2.59 -6.46 -10.46
N ALA A 12 1.49 -5.95 -11.02
CA ALA A 12 1.48 -5.48 -12.41
C ALA A 12 2.42 -4.27 -12.60
N GLY A 13 2.42 -3.30 -11.67
CA GLY A 13 3.33 -2.16 -11.68
C GLY A 13 4.80 -2.59 -11.60
N LEU A 14 5.13 -3.51 -10.68
CA LEU A 14 6.49 -4.08 -10.61
C LEU A 14 6.91 -4.74 -11.92
N ARG A 15 6.02 -5.53 -12.53
CA ARG A 15 6.30 -6.19 -13.83
C ARG A 15 6.45 -5.20 -14.98
N ALA A 16 5.86 -4.01 -14.86
CA ALA A 16 6.06 -2.91 -15.79
C ALA A 16 7.35 -2.12 -15.51
N GLY A 17 8.16 -2.52 -14.51
CA GLY A 17 9.42 -1.86 -14.15
C GLY A 17 9.25 -0.62 -13.26
N GLN A 18 8.06 -0.40 -12.70
CA GLN A 18 7.81 0.70 -11.77
C GLN A 18 8.30 0.36 -10.36
N SER A 19 8.78 1.36 -9.65
CA SER A 19 8.95 1.29 -8.19
C SER A 19 7.58 1.41 -7.50
N VAL A 20 7.26 0.46 -6.62
CA VAL A 20 5.92 0.32 -6.04
C VAL A 20 5.97 0.40 -4.52
N ALA A 21 5.00 1.09 -3.93
CA ALA A 21 4.74 1.10 -2.50
C ALA A 21 3.30 0.68 -2.19
N LEU A 22 3.15 -0.09 -1.11
CA LEU A 22 1.88 -0.49 -0.53
C LEU A 22 1.67 0.19 0.83
N ILE A 23 0.48 0.73 1.07
CA ILE A 23 0.09 1.26 2.38
C ILE A 23 -1.17 0.54 2.85
N ASP A 24 -1.05 -0.25 3.92
CA ASP A 24 -2.20 -0.88 4.58
C ASP A 24 -2.74 0.06 5.66
N THR A 25 -4.00 0.48 5.50
CA THR A 25 -4.73 1.26 6.51
C THR A 25 -5.88 0.47 7.13
N ASP A 26 -6.09 -0.78 6.72
CA ASP A 26 -7.11 -1.65 7.26
C ASP A 26 -6.59 -2.35 8.53
N PRO A 27 -7.25 -2.14 9.70
CA PRO A 27 -6.88 -2.84 10.94
C PRO A 27 -6.88 -4.37 10.82
N GLN A 28 -7.58 -4.96 9.83
CA GLN A 28 -7.56 -6.40 9.57
C GLN A 28 -6.23 -6.90 8.99
N GLY A 29 -5.36 -6.00 8.52
CA GLY A 29 -3.97 -6.30 8.13
C GLY A 29 -3.86 -7.31 7.00
N SER A 30 -4.87 -7.40 6.12
CA SER A 30 -4.90 -8.42 5.07
C SER A 30 -3.81 -8.19 4.03
N LEU A 31 -3.52 -6.92 3.70
CA LEU A 31 -2.44 -6.56 2.79
C LEU A 31 -1.07 -6.81 3.43
N GLY A 32 -0.90 -6.44 4.70
CA GLY A 32 0.33 -6.72 5.44
C GLY A 32 0.67 -8.21 5.53
N ARG A 33 -0.31 -9.07 5.82
CA ARG A 33 -0.10 -10.53 5.82
C ARG A 33 0.33 -11.07 4.46
N TRP A 34 -0.26 -10.55 3.38
CA TRP A 34 0.16 -10.91 2.02
C TRP A 34 1.59 -10.46 1.74
N PHE A 35 1.96 -9.23 2.13
CA PHE A 35 3.32 -8.71 1.94
C PHE A 35 4.36 -9.56 2.67
N MET A 36 4.10 -9.93 3.93
CA MET A 36 5.02 -10.80 4.69
C MET A 36 5.18 -12.17 4.02
N THR A 37 4.08 -12.77 3.53
CA THR A 37 4.14 -14.04 2.79
C THR A 37 4.97 -13.90 1.50
N ARG A 38 4.88 -12.76 0.81
CA ARG A 38 5.72 -12.47 -0.36
C ARG A 38 7.19 -12.31 0.03
N LEU A 39 7.46 -11.57 1.10
CA LEU A 39 8.80 -11.32 1.61
C LEU A 39 9.52 -12.62 1.96
N GLU A 40 8.83 -13.55 2.61
CA GLU A 40 9.35 -14.90 2.90
C GLU A 40 9.73 -15.65 1.62
N ARG A 41 8.91 -15.56 0.56
CA ARG A 41 9.21 -16.18 -0.74
C ARG A 41 10.36 -15.53 -1.50
N LEU A 42 10.70 -14.30 -1.15
CA LEU A 42 11.84 -13.55 -1.69
C LEU A 42 13.05 -13.57 -0.75
N GLU A 43 13.10 -14.56 0.16
CA GLU A 43 14.22 -14.75 1.08
C GLU A 43 14.51 -13.53 1.96
N GLY A 44 13.47 -12.76 2.29
CA GLY A 44 13.59 -11.56 3.11
C GLY A 44 13.99 -10.29 2.37
N VAL A 45 14.17 -10.34 1.04
CA VAL A 45 14.51 -9.17 0.23
C VAL A 45 13.23 -8.59 -0.40
N PRO A 46 12.76 -7.41 0.03
CA PRO A 46 11.56 -6.81 -0.54
C PRO A 46 11.82 -6.30 -1.96
N ASP A 47 10.85 -6.50 -2.84
CA ASP A 47 10.84 -5.95 -4.20
C ASP A 47 9.86 -4.78 -4.38
N MET A 48 9.20 -4.36 -3.30
CA MET A 48 8.35 -3.18 -3.19
C MET A 48 8.38 -2.65 -1.75
N GLU A 49 8.07 -1.37 -1.58
CA GLU A 49 7.94 -0.77 -0.26
C GLU A 49 6.62 -1.13 0.42
N PHE A 50 6.61 -1.25 1.74
CA PHE A 50 5.41 -1.49 2.53
C PHE A 50 5.38 -0.62 3.77
N SER A 51 4.22 -0.02 4.04
CA SER A 51 3.95 0.74 5.26
C SER A 51 2.55 0.45 5.78
N THR A 52 2.35 0.70 7.07
CA THR A 52 1.04 0.71 7.70
C THR A 52 0.75 2.13 8.18
N ALA A 53 -0.47 2.61 8.00
CA ALA A 53 -0.85 3.93 8.47
C ALA A 53 -2.28 3.95 9.03
N SER A 54 -2.52 4.79 10.02
CA SER A 54 -3.88 5.15 10.40
C SER A 54 -4.49 6.10 9.35
N ALA A 55 -5.80 6.32 9.42
CA ALA A 55 -6.49 7.31 8.59
C ALA A 55 -5.88 8.72 8.71
N TRP A 56 -5.34 9.08 9.89
CA TRP A 56 -4.68 10.36 10.12
C TRP A 56 -3.25 10.41 9.55
N GLY A 57 -2.51 9.31 9.63
CA GLY A 57 -1.10 9.24 9.21
C GLY A 57 -0.89 8.97 7.71
N VAL A 58 -1.91 8.47 7.01
CA VAL A 58 -1.76 8.01 5.62
C VAL A 58 -1.29 9.10 4.67
N GLY A 59 -1.71 10.36 4.84
CA GLY A 59 -1.27 11.47 3.99
C GLY A 59 0.24 11.75 4.11
N TYR A 60 0.80 11.65 5.31
CA TYR A 60 2.24 11.79 5.53
C TYR A 60 3.01 10.64 4.88
N GLU A 61 2.53 9.39 5.06
CA GLU A 61 3.17 8.21 4.48
C GLU A 61 3.13 8.23 2.95
N VAL A 62 2.00 8.63 2.34
CA VAL A 62 1.89 8.84 0.90
C VAL A 62 2.90 9.87 0.42
N GLY A 63 2.98 11.04 1.07
CA GLY A 63 3.91 12.10 0.66
C GLY A 63 5.40 11.74 0.81
N LYS A 64 5.72 10.80 1.70
CA LYS A 64 7.07 10.22 1.83
C LYS A 64 7.34 9.24 0.69
N LEU A 65 6.43 8.29 0.45
CA LEU A 65 6.61 7.21 -0.51
C LEU A 65 6.49 7.67 -1.97
N SER A 66 5.66 8.67 -2.26
CA SER A 66 5.51 9.23 -3.63
C SER A 66 6.77 9.93 -4.15
N LYS A 67 7.73 10.23 -3.28
CA LYS A 67 9.05 10.77 -3.67
C LYS A 67 10.03 9.68 -4.08
N ALA A 68 9.78 8.44 -3.67
CA ALA A 68 10.67 7.29 -3.86
C ALA A 68 10.06 6.20 -4.76
N CYS A 69 8.76 6.24 -5.02
CA CYS A 69 8.03 5.24 -5.76
C CYS A 69 7.15 5.86 -6.84
N ASP A 70 7.13 5.25 -8.02
CA ASP A 70 6.31 5.64 -9.16
C ASP A 70 4.82 5.32 -8.93
N LEU A 71 4.52 4.32 -8.11
CA LEU A 71 3.16 3.87 -7.81
C LEU A 71 2.98 3.62 -6.32
N VAL A 72 2.08 4.37 -5.69
CA VAL A 72 1.67 4.18 -4.29
C VAL A 72 0.23 3.69 -4.25
N ILE A 73 -0.01 2.50 -3.70
CA ILE A 73 -1.35 1.90 -3.57
C ILE A 73 -1.75 1.87 -2.10
N ILE A 74 -2.91 2.45 -1.81
CA ILE A 74 -3.47 2.53 -0.46
C ILE A 74 -4.63 1.53 -0.35
N ASP A 75 -4.52 0.57 0.57
CA ASP A 75 -5.60 -0.36 0.91
C ASP A 75 -6.35 0.13 2.15
N THR A 76 -7.64 0.37 2.01
CA THR A 76 -8.47 1.05 3.01
C THR A 76 -9.44 0.12 3.74
N PRO A 77 -9.96 0.45 4.92
CA PRO A 77 -11.03 -0.33 5.52
C PRO A 77 -12.31 -0.33 4.64
N PRO A 78 -13.19 -1.34 4.76
CA PRO A 78 -14.45 -1.42 4.00
C PRO A 78 -15.44 -0.29 4.31
N LYS A 79 -15.40 0.25 5.53
CA LYS A 79 -16.02 1.54 5.87
C LYS A 79 -14.92 2.59 5.91
N VAL A 80 -14.88 3.42 4.87
CA VAL A 80 -14.08 4.64 4.90
C VAL A 80 -14.86 5.62 5.76
N ASP A 81 -14.56 5.69 7.06
CA ASP A 81 -14.98 6.85 7.85
C ASP A 81 -14.45 8.12 7.16
N SER A 82 -15.20 9.21 7.25
CA SER A 82 -15.01 10.48 6.54
C SER A 82 -13.59 11.07 6.56
N ASP A 83 -12.73 10.52 7.42
CA ASP A 83 -11.37 10.95 7.74
C ASP A 83 -10.34 10.66 6.65
N LEU A 84 -10.61 9.75 5.71
CA LEU A 84 -9.68 9.44 4.62
C LEU A 84 -9.81 10.36 3.38
N LYS A 85 -10.86 11.20 3.33
CA LYS A 85 -11.14 12.12 2.21
C LYS A 85 -10.02 13.12 1.93
N PRO A 86 -9.32 13.71 2.92
CA PRO A 86 -8.22 14.64 2.66
C PRO A 86 -7.01 13.95 2.03
N ALA A 87 -6.68 12.73 2.45
CA ALA A 87 -5.53 11.98 1.95
C ALA A 87 -5.69 11.57 0.49
N LEU A 88 -6.90 11.18 0.08
CA LEU A 88 -7.22 10.84 -1.31
C LEU A 88 -7.17 12.04 -2.28
N ARG A 89 -7.22 13.29 -1.79
CA ARG A 89 -7.18 14.50 -2.62
C ARG A 89 -5.77 15.04 -2.87
N ALA A 90 -4.78 14.58 -2.10
CA ALA A 90 -3.41 15.09 -2.14
C ALA A 90 -2.45 14.18 -2.93
N ALA A 91 -2.92 13.04 -3.43
CA ALA A 91 -2.18 12.05 -4.20
C ALA A 91 -2.48 12.19 -5.69
#